data_AF-A0A534A5M0-F1
#
_entry.id   AF-A0A534A5M0-F1
#
_cell.length_a   1.000
_cell.length_b   1.000
_cell.length_c   1.000
_cell.angle_alpha   90.00
_cell.angle_beta   90.00
_cell.angle_gamma   90.00
#
_symmetry.space_group_name_H-M   'P 1'
#
loop_
_entity.id
_entity.type
_entity.pdbx_description
1 polymer ?
#
loop_
_entity_poly.entity_id
_entity_poly.type
_entity_poly.pdbx_seq_one_letter_code
_entity_poly.pdbx_strand_id
1 'polypeptide(L)'
;MTAGYSGGLNLAPASTGFSKTTPVTAPGNLNQHGWTGTWYNPATSGQGIVVEVYPDIVAPGTGVIVGGWFTFDTVAGGEDAKRWYTLQGPATSDSASSTLQIYTSMNGNFNAGPVINAANGQAPVGTAKITFTDCKHGVLNYRITTPASRAALAYEPEGDIPLTRLDSNVTCDPTNGKGNGTAPGKFLLSGAWFTPNTSGQGVLFDINPVQNITVAAWYTYAPNGQSIGGGASQRWYTLQIPSANVGNAPLNNIGIYSAQGGVFDAPGGITTPLVGTASIAFNNCNSMVLNYSFNAGTNAGLSGTINLQRAGPTPTGCSL
;
A
#
# COMPACT_ATOMS: atom_id res chain seq x y z
N MET A 1 2.20 4.74 -22.22
CA MET A 1 1.05 4.31 -21.41
C MET A 1 1.49 4.40 -19.97
N THR A 2 1.00 5.41 -19.25
CA THR A 2 1.59 5.88 -18.00
C THR A 2 0.56 5.70 -16.91
N ALA A 3 0.79 4.73 -16.04
CA ALA A 3 -0.08 4.31 -14.95
C ALA A 3 0.68 4.51 -13.64
N GLY A 4 0.17 5.34 -12.75
CA GLY A 4 0.15 4.90 -11.36
C GLY A 4 -1.08 4.01 -11.19
N TYR A 5 -1.07 3.15 -10.15
CA TYR A 5 -2.10 2.15 -9.79
C TYR A 5 -3.37 2.14 -10.67
N SER A 6 -3.18 1.66 -11.91
CA SER A 6 -4.16 1.38 -12.94
C SER A 6 -3.65 0.16 -13.71
N GLY A 7 -3.63 -0.99 -13.04
CA GLY A 7 -3.67 -2.35 -13.61
C GLY A 7 -2.78 -2.72 -14.81
N GLY A 8 -1.69 -2.03 -15.10
CA GLY A 8 -0.83 -2.33 -16.26
C GLY A 8 0.61 -1.95 -16.01
N LEU A 9 1.48 -2.95 -15.92
CA LEU A 9 2.92 -2.79 -15.73
C LEU A 9 3.51 -2.05 -16.94
N ASN A 10 3.78 -0.76 -16.76
CA ASN A 10 4.70 0.00 -17.60
C ASN A 10 5.79 0.53 -16.69
N LEU A 11 6.98 -0.04 -16.84
CA LEU A 11 8.17 0.28 -16.06
C LEU A 11 8.55 1.74 -16.29
N ALA A 12 8.63 2.52 -15.21
CA ALA A 12 9.23 3.86 -15.26
C ALA A 12 10.75 3.74 -15.30
N PRO A 13 11.46 4.60 -16.07
CA PRO A 13 12.91 4.67 -16.00
C PRO A 13 13.37 5.13 -14.60
N ALA A 14 14.43 4.52 -14.10
CA ALA A 14 15.04 4.88 -12.82
C ALA A 14 15.44 6.37 -12.83
N SER A 15 14.86 7.17 -11.93
CA SER A 15 15.19 8.58 -11.79
C SER A 15 16.48 8.75 -10.97
N THR A 16 17.41 9.59 -11.44
CA THR A 16 18.65 9.91 -10.74
C THR A 16 18.42 10.98 -9.68
N GLY A 17 18.50 10.63 -8.39
CA GLY A 17 18.77 11.57 -7.31
C GLY A 17 18.27 11.15 -5.92
N PHE A 18 19.19 10.65 -5.08
CA PHE A 18 19.28 10.85 -3.62
C PHE A 18 20.68 10.48 -3.10
N SER A 19 21.18 11.26 -2.14
CA SER A 19 22.19 10.83 -1.17
C SER A 19 21.90 11.45 0.19
N LYS A 20 21.58 10.62 1.19
CA LYS A 20 22.05 10.82 2.56
C LYS A 20 22.25 9.48 3.28
N THR A 21 23.52 9.08 3.30
CA THR A 21 24.21 7.93 3.95
C THR A 21 24.46 6.66 3.14
N THR A 22 25.58 6.04 3.54
CA THR A 22 26.39 5.01 2.87
C THR A 22 25.53 3.85 2.38
N PRO A 23 25.71 3.38 1.13
CA PRO A 23 25.07 2.15 0.70
C PRO A 23 25.46 1.04 1.66
N VAL A 24 24.49 0.51 2.41
CA VAL A 24 24.63 -0.84 2.92
C VAL A 24 24.48 -1.72 1.69
N THR A 25 25.61 -2.01 1.04
CA THR A 25 25.69 -3.04 0.00
C THR A 25 25.57 -4.38 0.70
N ALA A 26 24.37 -4.68 1.22
CA ALA A 26 24.02 -6.05 1.50
C ALA A 26 23.78 -6.69 0.12
N PRO A 27 24.55 -7.73 -0.28
CA PRO A 27 24.08 -8.59 -1.36
C PRO A 27 22.68 -9.06 -0.96
N GLY A 28 21.69 -8.70 -1.76
CA GLY A 28 20.30 -8.93 -1.45
C GLY A 28 19.52 -9.15 -2.71
N ASN A 29 18.54 -10.04 -2.65
CA ASN A 29 17.65 -10.29 -3.76
C ASN A 29 16.32 -9.58 -3.47
N LEU A 30 16.07 -8.40 -4.05
CA LEU A 30 14.77 -7.72 -3.94
C LEU A 30 13.71 -8.36 -4.85
N ASN A 31 14.12 -9.08 -5.89
CA ASN A 31 13.27 -9.85 -6.79
C ASN A 31 12.73 -11.15 -6.13
N GLN A 32 11.97 -11.03 -5.05
CA GLN A 32 11.30 -12.15 -4.38
C GLN A 32 10.01 -11.70 -3.70
N HIS A 33 9.02 -12.59 -3.66
CA HIS A 33 7.72 -12.27 -3.04
C HIS A 33 7.82 -12.08 -1.51
N GLY A 34 8.85 -12.62 -0.85
CA GLY A 34 9.03 -12.55 0.60
C GLY A 34 9.17 -11.15 1.19
N TRP A 35 9.45 -10.13 0.38
CA TRP A 35 9.44 -8.72 0.81
C TRP A 35 8.04 -8.11 0.89
N THR A 36 7.03 -8.77 0.30
CA THR A 36 5.63 -8.37 0.40
C THR A 36 5.20 -8.37 1.87
N GLY A 37 4.52 -7.31 2.29
CA GLY A 37 3.98 -7.19 3.65
C GLY A 37 3.87 -5.75 4.13
N THR A 38 3.50 -5.60 5.39
CA THR A 38 3.28 -4.31 6.04
C THR A 38 4.51 -3.89 6.83
N TRP A 39 4.92 -2.64 6.64
CA TRP A 39 6.11 -2.05 7.25
C TRP A 39 5.74 -0.69 7.84
N TYR A 40 6.28 -0.37 9.01
CA TYR A 40 5.96 0.87 9.71
C TYR A 40 7.14 1.36 10.54
N ASN A 41 7.13 2.62 10.95
CA ASN A 41 8.06 3.13 11.93
C ASN A 41 7.43 3.05 13.33
N PRO A 42 7.97 2.24 14.27
CA PRO A 42 7.43 2.17 15.63
C PRO A 42 7.37 3.52 16.34
N ALA A 43 8.34 4.42 16.07
CA ALA A 43 8.38 5.74 16.67
C ALA A 43 7.25 6.67 16.21
N THR A 44 6.69 6.44 15.02
CA THR A 44 5.60 7.25 14.44
C THR A 44 4.42 6.36 14.06
N SER A 45 4.10 5.40 14.92
CA SER A 45 3.05 4.38 14.71
C SER A 45 1.68 4.98 14.36
N GLY A 46 0.91 4.28 13.53
CA GLY A 46 -0.40 4.72 13.01
C GLY A 46 -0.38 5.18 11.55
N GLN A 47 0.79 5.08 10.91
CA GLN A 47 1.07 5.28 9.49
C GLN A 47 2.11 4.24 9.06
N GLY A 48 2.29 4.03 7.76
CA GLY A 48 3.23 3.04 7.25
C GLY A 48 3.07 2.74 5.77
N ILE A 49 3.81 1.74 5.30
CA ILE A 49 3.83 1.30 3.91
C ILE A 49 3.47 -0.19 3.82
N VAL A 50 2.55 -0.53 2.92
CA VAL A 50 2.29 -1.93 2.53
C VAL A 50 2.97 -2.15 1.18
N VAL A 51 3.88 -3.10 1.11
CA VAL A 51 4.70 -3.42 -0.06
C VAL A 51 4.21 -4.71 -0.70
N GLU A 52 4.24 -4.78 -2.02
CA GLU A 52 4.15 -6.01 -2.80
C GLU A 52 5.31 -6.08 -3.80
N VAL A 53 5.91 -7.26 -3.90
CA VAL A 53 6.88 -7.56 -4.94
C VAL A 53 6.31 -8.58 -5.92
N TYR A 54 6.38 -8.24 -7.20
CA TYR A 54 6.10 -9.09 -8.35
C TYR A 54 7.42 -9.58 -8.94
N PRO A 55 7.93 -10.73 -8.47
CA PRO A 55 9.21 -11.24 -8.94
C PRO A 55 9.13 -11.70 -10.41
N ASP A 56 10.24 -11.55 -11.12
CA ASP A 56 10.47 -11.98 -12.52
C ASP A 56 9.44 -11.50 -13.55
N ILE A 57 8.62 -10.50 -13.19
CA ILE A 57 7.52 -10.04 -14.03
C ILE A 57 7.99 -9.30 -15.29
N VAL A 58 9.21 -8.79 -15.28
CA VAL A 58 9.83 -8.12 -16.42
C VAL A 58 10.70 -9.09 -17.20
N ALA A 59 11.61 -9.76 -16.50
CA ALA A 59 12.55 -10.74 -17.02
C ALA A 59 13.10 -11.57 -15.85
N PRO A 60 13.74 -12.73 -16.08
CA PRO A 60 14.42 -13.45 -15.02
C PRO A 60 15.40 -12.55 -14.24
N GLY A 61 15.29 -12.53 -12.91
CA GLY A 61 16.07 -11.66 -12.03
C GLY A 61 15.56 -10.21 -11.90
N THR A 62 14.52 -9.85 -12.66
CA THR A 62 13.98 -8.49 -12.71
C THR A 62 12.46 -8.49 -12.55
N GLY A 63 12.03 -8.02 -11.39
CA GLY A 63 10.64 -7.84 -11.00
C GLY A 63 10.25 -6.37 -10.83
N VAL A 64 9.11 -6.16 -10.20
CA VAL A 64 8.59 -4.84 -9.82
C VAL A 64 8.24 -4.85 -8.34
N ILE A 65 8.62 -3.81 -7.62
CA ILE A 65 8.14 -3.52 -6.27
C ILE A 65 7.15 -2.37 -6.34
N VAL A 66 6.01 -2.54 -5.66
CA VAL A 66 4.99 -1.52 -5.51
C VAL A 66 4.67 -1.33 -4.04
N GLY A 67 4.19 -0.15 -3.64
CA GLY A 67 3.72 0.06 -2.29
C GLY A 67 2.61 1.10 -2.18
N GLY A 68 1.75 0.93 -1.17
CA GLY A 68 0.83 1.96 -0.69
C GLY A 68 1.37 2.55 0.60
N TRP A 69 1.65 3.85 0.61
CA TRP A 69 2.11 4.58 1.79
C TRP A 69 0.97 5.41 2.37
N PHE A 70 0.55 5.05 3.58
CA PHE A 70 -0.57 5.62 4.31
C PHE A 70 -0.03 6.51 5.42
N THR A 71 -0.45 7.78 5.42
CA THR A 71 0.07 8.81 6.32
C THR A 71 -0.96 9.94 6.46
N PHE A 72 -0.52 11.09 6.97
CA PHE A 72 -1.33 12.26 7.26
C PHE A 72 -0.75 13.49 6.54
N ASP A 73 -1.44 14.62 6.67
CA ASP A 73 -0.94 15.93 6.32
C ASP A 73 0.09 16.40 7.37
N THR A 74 0.79 17.49 7.08
CA THR A 74 1.77 18.11 7.98
C THR A 74 1.13 18.80 9.18
N VAL A 75 -0.20 18.95 9.17
CA VAL A 75 -1.00 19.50 10.26
C VAL A 75 -2.03 18.46 10.69
N ALA A 76 -2.14 18.25 12.00
CA ALA A 76 -3.10 17.32 12.56
C ALA A 76 -4.53 17.71 12.16
N GLY A 77 -5.36 16.72 11.85
CA GLY A 77 -6.75 16.96 11.48
C GLY A 77 -7.58 15.70 11.46
N GLY A 78 -8.79 15.83 10.92
CA GLY A 78 -9.72 14.73 10.79
C GLY A 78 -9.48 13.93 9.50
N GLU A 79 -10.59 13.51 8.90
CA GLU A 79 -10.61 12.64 7.73
C GLU A 79 -9.95 13.26 6.48
N ASP A 80 -10.04 14.58 6.34
CA ASP A 80 -9.48 15.39 5.26
C ASP A 80 -7.97 15.66 5.42
N ALA A 81 -7.39 15.36 6.59
CA ALA A 81 -5.95 15.38 6.82
C ALA A 81 -5.28 14.03 6.52
N LYS A 82 -6.01 12.98 6.12
CA LYS A 82 -5.41 11.71 5.70
C LYS A 82 -4.76 11.82 4.33
N ARG A 83 -3.59 11.20 4.17
CA ARG A 83 -2.89 11.12 2.87
C ARG A 83 -2.56 9.68 2.55
N TRP A 84 -2.60 9.34 1.27
CA TRP A 84 -2.01 8.12 0.77
C TRP A 84 -1.29 8.37 -0.55
N TYR A 85 -0.17 7.67 -0.70
CA TYR A 85 0.67 7.69 -1.88
C TYR A 85 0.86 6.28 -2.40
N THR A 86 1.20 6.20 -3.68
CA THR A 86 1.60 4.95 -4.30
C THR A 86 3.03 5.05 -4.78
N LEU A 87 3.82 4.02 -4.52
CA LEU A 87 5.22 3.93 -4.89
C LEU A 87 5.41 2.76 -5.85
N GLN A 88 6.29 2.91 -6.84
CA GLN A 88 6.66 1.81 -7.74
C GLN A 88 8.07 1.95 -8.27
N GLY A 89 8.77 0.83 -8.45
CA GLY A 89 10.11 0.79 -9.03
C GLY A 89 10.56 -0.64 -9.34
N PRO A 90 11.76 -0.82 -9.91
CA PRO A 90 12.29 -2.14 -10.24
C PRO A 90 12.65 -2.93 -8.99
N ALA A 91 12.49 -4.25 -9.02
CA ALA A 91 12.98 -5.16 -7.98
C ALA A 91 13.98 -6.12 -8.60
N THR A 92 15.27 -5.96 -8.35
CA THR A 92 16.32 -6.77 -9.00
C THR A 92 16.92 -7.79 -8.04
N SER A 93 17.45 -8.89 -8.57
CA SER A 93 18.04 -9.97 -7.77
C SER A 93 19.43 -9.68 -7.21
N ASP A 94 20.05 -8.57 -7.62
CA ASP A 94 21.41 -8.15 -7.27
C ASP A 94 21.46 -7.01 -6.23
N SER A 95 20.31 -6.52 -5.78
CA SER A 95 20.19 -5.40 -4.84
C SER A 95 19.10 -5.66 -3.80
N ALA A 96 19.32 -5.27 -2.54
CA ALA A 96 18.29 -5.15 -1.50
C ALA A 96 17.52 -3.81 -1.53
N SER A 97 17.81 -2.96 -2.53
CA SER A 97 17.33 -1.60 -2.62
C SER A 97 16.73 -1.28 -3.98
N SER A 98 15.74 -0.39 -3.99
CA SER A 98 15.11 0.12 -5.19
C SER A 98 14.80 1.61 -5.08
N THR A 99 14.98 2.33 -6.20
CA THR A 99 14.47 3.69 -6.38
C THR A 99 13.05 3.62 -6.93
N LEU A 100 12.11 4.24 -6.21
CA LEU A 100 10.69 4.24 -6.46
C LEU A 100 10.22 5.64 -6.88
N GLN A 101 9.33 5.72 -7.87
CA GLN A 101 8.57 6.94 -8.15
C GLN A 101 7.37 7.00 -7.20
N ILE A 102 7.18 8.14 -6.52
CA ILE A 102 6.02 8.42 -5.69
C ILE A 102 4.96 9.10 -6.55
N TYR A 103 3.72 8.60 -6.47
CA TYR A 103 2.54 9.18 -7.09
C TYR A 103 1.50 9.53 -6.04
N THR A 104 0.79 10.63 -6.29
CA THR A 104 -0.49 10.92 -5.65
C THR A 104 -1.63 10.56 -6.60
N SER A 105 -2.80 10.29 -6.05
CA SER A 105 -4.04 10.17 -6.83
C SER A 105 -5.15 10.97 -6.16
N MET A 106 -5.80 11.82 -6.93
CA MET A 106 -6.83 12.79 -6.54
C MET A 106 -8.03 12.69 -7.50
N ASN A 107 -9.07 13.50 -7.28
CA ASN A 107 -10.26 13.63 -8.14
C ASN A 107 -11.15 12.37 -8.23
N GLY A 108 -10.91 11.35 -7.42
CA GLY A 108 -11.77 10.18 -7.34
C GLY A 108 -12.95 10.39 -6.40
N ASN A 109 -13.95 9.53 -6.52
CA ASN A 109 -15.12 9.48 -5.65
C ASN A 109 -15.20 8.10 -4.99
N PHE A 110 -15.66 8.05 -3.74
CA PHE A 110 -15.85 6.79 -3.03
C PHE A 110 -16.71 5.80 -3.84
N ASN A 111 -16.15 4.64 -4.18
CA ASN A 111 -16.82 3.55 -4.89
C ASN A 111 -17.63 3.99 -6.14
N ALA A 112 -17.14 5.02 -6.83
CA ALA A 112 -17.76 5.55 -8.04
C ALA A 112 -16.68 6.06 -9.01
N GLY A 113 -17.09 6.32 -10.25
CA GLY A 113 -16.23 6.98 -11.22
C GLY A 113 -15.82 8.39 -10.76
N PRO A 114 -14.82 9.01 -11.40
CA PRO A 114 -14.12 8.51 -12.58
C PRO A 114 -13.06 7.45 -12.25
N VAL A 115 -12.67 6.67 -13.27
CA VAL A 115 -11.41 5.91 -13.23
C VAL A 115 -10.25 6.89 -13.21
N ILE A 116 -9.37 6.76 -12.21
CA ILE A 116 -8.20 7.63 -12.03
C ILE A 116 -7.00 7.11 -12.81
N ASN A 117 -6.36 8.02 -13.54
CA ASN A 117 -5.18 7.78 -14.35
C ASN A 117 -4.34 9.07 -14.47
N ALA A 118 -3.22 8.99 -15.20
CA ALA A 118 -2.28 10.10 -15.38
C ALA A 118 -2.88 11.37 -16.00
N ALA A 119 -4.01 11.27 -16.70
CA ALA A 119 -4.65 12.42 -17.35
C ALA A 119 -5.66 13.16 -16.46
N ASN A 120 -6.20 12.52 -15.40
CA ASN A 120 -7.37 13.08 -14.69
C ASN A 120 -7.29 13.07 -13.16
N GLY A 121 -6.20 12.61 -12.55
CA GLY A 121 -6.09 12.63 -11.10
C GLY A 121 -4.81 12.07 -10.53
N GLN A 122 -4.00 11.39 -11.33
CA GLN A 122 -2.75 10.80 -10.86
C GLN A 122 -1.53 11.57 -11.37
N ALA A 123 -0.62 11.89 -10.46
CA ALA A 123 0.57 12.66 -10.80
C ALA A 123 1.79 12.14 -10.05
N PRO A 124 2.99 12.12 -10.68
CA PRO A 124 4.24 11.91 -9.97
C PRO A 124 4.50 13.12 -9.06
N VAL A 125 4.82 12.88 -7.79
CA VAL A 125 5.01 13.94 -6.78
C VAL A 125 6.34 13.90 -6.07
N GLY A 126 7.17 12.89 -6.34
CA GLY A 126 8.43 12.70 -5.65
C GLY A 126 9.06 11.36 -5.95
N THR A 127 10.16 11.07 -5.29
CA THR A 127 10.89 9.82 -5.43
C THR A 127 11.22 9.27 -4.05
N ALA A 128 11.42 7.96 -3.95
CA ALA A 128 11.91 7.32 -2.74
C ALA A 128 12.98 6.29 -3.06
N LYS A 129 13.81 5.95 -2.09
CA LYS A 129 14.68 4.79 -2.10
C LYS A 129 14.29 3.91 -0.92
N ILE A 130 13.80 2.71 -1.21
CA ILE A 130 13.58 1.69 -0.18
C ILE A 130 14.83 0.81 -0.10
N THR A 131 15.28 0.50 1.11
CA THR A 131 16.40 -0.41 1.36
C THR A 131 16.02 -1.34 2.49
N PHE A 132 16.00 -2.64 2.24
CA PHE A 132 15.83 -3.63 3.31
C PHE A 132 17.20 -4.03 3.86
N THR A 133 17.37 -3.98 5.18
CA THR A 133 18.62 -4.40 5.84
C THR A 133 18.56 -5.86 6.28
N ASP A 134 17.36 -6.35 6.60
CA ASP A 134 17.05 -7.76 6.87
C ASP A 134 15.54 -7.99 6.66
N CYS A 135 15.03 -9.20 6.89
CA CYS A 135 13.60 -9.51 6.71
C CYS A 135 12.63 -8.84 7.71
N LYS A 136 13.15 -8.04 8.64
CA LYS A 136 12.39 -7.35 9.68
C LYS A 136 12.59 -5.84 9.64
N HIS A 137 13.69 -5.35 9.06
CA HIS A 137 14.06 -3.95 9.07
C HIS A 137 14.40 -3.41 7.68
N GLY A 138 14.09 -2.13 7.49
CA GLY A 138 14.49 -1.39 6.31
C GLY A 138 14.46 0.11 6.56
N VAL A 139 14.70 0.88 5.51
CA VAL A 139 14.61 2.35 5.53
C VAL A 139 13.97 2.81 4.23
N LEU A 140 13.04 3.77 4.34
CA LEU A 140 12.50 4.52 3.21
C LEU A 140 13.08 5.94 3.25
N ASN A 141 14.01 6.24 2.36
CA ASN A 141 14.47 7.61 2.12
C ASN A 141 13.54 8.22 1.07
N TYR A 142 12.84 9.32 1.35
CA TYR A 142 11.91 9.92 0.40
C TYR A 142 12.29 11.36 0.08
N ARG A 143 11.78 11.88 -1.03
CA ARG A 143 11.57 13.30 -1.26
C ARG A 143 10.32 13.55 -2.05
N ILE A 144 9.48 14.46 -1.57
CA ILE A 144 8.26 14.91 -2.20
C ILE A 144 8.52 16.32 -2.73
N THR A 145 8.49 16.47 -4.05
CA THR A 145 8.84 17.70 -4.76
C THR A 145 7.63 18.59 -5.06
N THR A 146 6.42 18.05 -4.94
CA THR A 146 5.17 18.82 -5.10
C THR A 146 4.22 18.50 -3.94
N PRO A 147 3.83 19.49 -3.11
CA PRO A 147 2.84 19.27 -2.06
C PRO A 147 1.51 18.79 -2.67
N ALA A 148 0.98 17.67 -2.16
CA ALA A 148 -0.36 17.19 -2.52
C ALA A 148 -1.49 18.10 -1.96
N SER A 149 -1.16 19.03 -1.06
CA SER A 149 -2.05 20.06 -0.51
C SER A 149 -1.49 21.46 -0.81
N ARG A 150 -2.33 22.36 -1.32
CA ARG A 150 -1.99 23.77 -1.63
C ARG A 150 -1.87 24.66 -0.38
N ALA A 151 -1.18 24.18 0.65
CA ALA A 151 -0.77 25.01 1.78
C ALA A 151 0.71 24.79 1.98
N ALA A 152 1.52 25.59 1.28
CA ALA A 152 2.89 25.83 1.69
C ALA A 152 2.87 26.20 3.17
N LEU A 153 3.70 25.53 3.99
CA LEU A 153 4.50 26.07 5.10
C LEU A 153 5.07 24.90 5.93
N ALA A 154 6.41 24.86 6.03
CA ALA A 154 7.26 23.97 6.82
C ALA A 154 7.23 22.47 6.47
N TYR A 155 7.98 22.07 5.43
CA TYR A 155 8.23 20.66 5.12
C TYR A 155 9.74 20.42 5.06
N GLU A 156 10.20 19.30 5.62
CA GLU A 156 11.42 18.63 5.17
C GLU A 156 11.03 17.94 3.85
N PRO A 157 11.36 18.51 2.65
CA PRO A 157 11.04 17.93 1.34
C PRO A 157 11.48 16.48 1.18
N GLU A 158 12.35 16.03 2.06
CA GLU A 158 13.00 14.75 2.10
C GLU A 158 13.17 14.27 3.54
N GLY A 159 13.22 12.96 3.74
CA GLY A 159 13.39 12.39 5.07
C GLY A 159 13.65 10.90 5.02
N ASP A 160 13.98 10.34 6.18
CA ASP A 160 14.33 8.94 6.37
C ASP A 160 13.35 8.31 7.36
N ILE A 161 12.62 7.29 6.92
CA ILE A 161 11.70 6.53 7.77
C ILE A 161 12.30 5.16 8.03
N PRO A 162 12.80 4.88 9.24
CA PRO A 162 13.13 3.53 9.66
C PRO A 162 11.88 2.66 9.62
N LEU A 163 11.97 1.51 8.96
CA LEU A 163 10.88 0.57 8.78
C LEU A 163 11.15 -0.69 9.60
N THR A 164 10.11 -1.14 10.28
CA THR A 164 9.99 -2.45 10.93
C THR A 164 8.81 -3.19 10.32
N ARG A 165 8.99 -4.47 10.00
CA ARG A 165 7.90 -5.33 9.50
C ARG A 165 6.88 -5.56 10.62
N LEU A 166 5.60 -5.41 10.31
CA LEU A 166 4.52 -5.54 11.28
C LEU A 166 4.33 -6.99 11.75
N ASP A 167 4.48 -7.92 10.83
CA ASP A 167 4.26 -9.34 11.00
C ASP A 167 5.56 -10.12 10.72
N SER A 168 5.68 -11.32 11.27
CA SER A 168 6.88 -12.15 11.11
C SER A 168 7.03 -12.59 9.66
N ASN A 169 8.24 -12.53 9.15
CA ASN A 169 8.52 -13.02 7.80
C ASN A 169 8.03 -14.47 7.58
N VAL A 170 7.43 -14.69 6.41
CA VAL A 170 6.97 -16.01 5.95
C VAL A 170 7.96 -16.67 4.98
N THR A 171 8.55 -15.90 4.04
CA THR A 171 9.41 -16.45 2.96
C THR A 171 10.61 -15.60 2.54
N CYS A 172 10.81 -14.40 3.08
CA CYS A 172 11.99 -13.58 2.80
C CYS A 172 13.26 -14.36 3.17
N ASP A 173 14.15 -14.45 2.20
CA ASP A 173 15.52 -14.91 2.36
C ASP A 173 16.43 -13.86 1.70
N PRO A 174 17.09 -13.00 2.48
CA PRO A 174 17.87 -11.90 1.94
C PRO A 174 19.13 -12.41 1.22
N THR A 175 19.54 -13.68 1.43
CA THR A 175 20.81 -14.24 0.95
C THR A 175 20.67 -15.18 -0.24
N ASN A 176 19.60 -16.00 -0.32
CA ASN A 176 19.46 -17.02 -1.37
C ASN A 176 18.23 -16.84 -2.26
N GLY A 177 17.41 -15.80 -2.05
CA GLY A 177 16.27 -15.52 -2.93
C GLY A 177 15.18 -16.58 -2.94
N LYS A 178 15.12 -17.44 -1.92
CA LYS A 178 14.17 -18.57 -1.84
C LYS A 178 12.71 -18.18 -1.59
N GLY A 179 12.36 -16.90 -1.68
CA GLY A 179 10.98 -16.42 -1.58
C GLY A 179 10.16 -16.55 -2.87
N ASN A 180 10.67 -17.21 -3.93
CA ASN A 180 10.06 -17.20 -5.27
C ASN A 180 9.30 -18.49 -5.66
N GLY A 181 8.96 -19.34 -4.69
CA GLY A 181 8.19 -20.55 -4.96
C GLY A 181 7.99 -21.38 -3.70
N THR A 182 6.73 -21.60 -3.32
CA THR A 182 6.24 -22.25 -2.06
C THR A 182 6.18 -21.36 -0.82
N ALA A 183 5.55 -20.18 -0.92
CA ALA A 183 5.03 -19.57 0.29
C ALA A 183 3.86 -20.42 0.85
N PRO A 184 3.74 -20.57 2.19
CA PRO A 184 2.67 -21.33 2.81
C PRO A 184 1.30 -20.80 2.39
N GLY A 185 0.51 -21.67 1.75
CA GLY A 185 -0.93 -21.49 1.50
C GLY A 185 -1.35 -20.07 1.10
N LYS A 186 -1.92 -19.34 2.06
CA LYS A 186 -2.67 -18.09 1.88
C LYS A 186 -1.82 -16.84 1.85
N PHE A 187 -0.51 -16.94 2.15
CA PHE A 187 0.41 -15.81 2.01
C PHE A 187 0.38 -15.24 0.58
N LEU A 188 0.18 -16.09 -0.43
CA LEU A 188 0.12 -15.69 -1.83
C LEU A 188 -1.15 -14.91 -2.19
N LEU A 189 -2.11 -14.75 -1.27
CA LEU A 189 -3.23 -13.82 -1.42
C LEU A 189 -2.87 -12.39 -1.00
N SER A 190 -1.75 -12.19 -0.32
CA SER A 190 -1.19 -10.86 -0.04
C SER A 190 -0.93 -10.10 -1.35
N GLY A 191 -0.92 -8.78 -1.23
CA GLY A 191 -0.69 -7.89 -2.36
C GLY A 191 -1.80 -6.87 -2.56
N ALA A 192 -1.70 -6.15 -3.67
CA ALA A 192 -2.58 -5.09 -4.08
C ALA A 192 -3.73 -5.60 -4.95
N TRP A 193 -4.92 -5.15 -4.58
CA TRP A 193 -6.17 -5.45 -5.25
C TRP A 193 -6.89 -4.15 -5.55
N PHE A 194 -7.36 -3.97 -6.78
CA PHE A 194 -7.97 -2.72 -7.23
C PHE A 194 -9.37 -2.96 -7.77
N THR A 195 -10.15 -1.88 -7.85
CA THR A 195 -11.53 -1.92 -8.37
C THR A 195 -11.52 -1.58 -9.86
N PRO A 196 -11.69 -2.51 -10.82
CA PRO A 196 -11.48 -2.20 -12.24
C PRO A 196 -12.41 -1.10 -12.78
N ASN A 197 -13.68 -1.12 -12.38
CA ASN A 197 -14.70 -0.17 -12.85
C ASN A 197 -14.51 1.25 -12.29
N THR A 198 -13.78 1.41 -11.19
CA THR A 198 -13.53 2.68 -10.50
C THR A 198 -12.08 2.75 -10.03
N SER A 199 -11.15 2.39 -10.92
CA SER A 199 -9.72 2.28 -10.63
C SER A 199 -9.16 3.58 -10.05
N GLY A 200 -8.13 3.48 -9.22
CA GLY A 200 -7.68 4.53 -8.29
C GLY A 200 -8.09 4.25 -6.83
N GLN A 201 -8.79 3.15 -6.57
CA GLN A 201 -9.24 2.72 -5.25
C GLN A 201 -9.03 1.20 -5.13
N GLY A 202 -8.76 0.72 -3.92
CA GLY A 202 -8.45 -0.68 -3.72
C GLY A 202 -8.00 -1.01 -2.31
N VAL A 203 -7.52 -2.23 -2.14
CA VAL A 203 -7.07 -2.77 -0.86
C VAL A 203 -5.70 -3.41 -1.05
N LEU A 204 -4.77 -3.12 -0.14
CA LEU A 204 -3.53 -3.89 0.00
C LEU A 204 -3.67 -4.84 1.18
N PHE A 205 -3.41 -6.12 0.95
CA PHE A 205 -3.44 -7.17 1.96
C PHE A 205 -2.04 -7.62 2.34
N ASP A 206 -1.90 -7.93 3.61
CA ASP A 206 -0.79 -8.66 4.19
C ASP A 206 -1.34 -9.80 5.03
N ILE A 207 -1.18 -11.02 4.52
CA ILE A 207 -1.71 -12.24 5.10
C ILE A 207 -0.54 -13.06 5.62
N ASN A 208 -0.49 -13.23 6.94
CA ASN A 208 0.48 -14.05 7.62
C ASN A 208 -0.15 -15.35 8.13
N PRO A 209 0.01 -16.47 7.40
CA PRO A 209 -0.56 -17.75 7.82
C PRO A 209 0.18 -18.38 9.00
N VAL A 210 1.42 -17.97 9.29
CA VAL A 210 2.20 -18.52 10.42
C VAL A 210 1.71 -17.94 11.75
N GLN A 211 1.41 -16.64 11.77
CA GLN A 211 0.90 -15.94 12.96
C GLN A 211 -0.63 -15.86 13.01
N ASN A 212 -1.33 -16.30 11.97
CA ASN A 212 -2.77 -16.07 11.77
C ASN A 212 -3.14 -14.58 11.82
N ILE A 213 -2.26 -13.72 11.32
CA ILE A 213 -2.51 -12.28 11.23
C ILE A 213 -2.92 -11.96 9.80
N THR A 214 -3.95 -11.15 9.63
CA THR A 214 -4.26 -10.54 8.33
C THR A 214 -4.53 -9.07 8.56
N VAL A 215 -3.78 -8.24 7.85
CA VAL A 215 -3.91 -6.80 7.87
C VAL A 215 -4.27 -6.36 6.46
N ALA A 216 -5.18 -5.39 6.37
CA ALA A 216 -5.45 -4.77 5.09
C ALA A 216 -5.63 -3.26 5.23
N ALA A 217 -5.09 -2.54 4.27
CA ALA A 217 -5.26 -1.11 4.12
C ALA A 217 -6.12 -0.83 2.89
N TRP A 218 -7.27 -0.17 3.08
CA TRP A 218 -8.19 0.21 2.03
C TRP A 218 -7.96 1.69 1.68
N TYR A 219 -7.45 1.98 0.47
CA TYR A 219 -7.34 3.34 -0.05
C TYR A 219 -8.53 3.67 -0.97
N THR A 220 -9.07 4.87 -0.77
CA THR A 220 -10.27 5.34 -1.45
C THR A 220 -10.36 6.87 -1.36
N TYR A 221 -11.55 7.41 -1.59
CA TYR A 221 -11.87 8.83 -1.55
C TYR A 221 -13.06 9.08 -0.62
N ALA A 222 -13.32 10.35 -0.34
CA ALA A 222 -14.58 10.80 0.25
C ALA A 222 -15.75 10.66 -0.74
N PRO A 223 -17.00 10.69 -0.26
CA PRO A 223 -18.16 10.85 -1.13
C PRO A 223 -18.05 12.22 -1.81
N ASN A 224 -18.27 12.28 -3.12
CA ASN A 224 -18.01 13.48 -3.94
C ASN A 224 -16.56 14.01 -3.81
N GLY A 225 -15.59 13.12 -3.58
CA GLY A 225 -14.17 13.46 -3.48
C GLY A 225 -13.64 14.28 -4.66
N GLN A 226 -14.22 14.11 -5.85
CA GLN A 226 -13.88 14.93 -7.02
C GLN A 226 -14.18 16.42 -6.80
N SER A 227 -15.30 16.75 -6.16
CA SER A 227 -15.67 18.14 -5.85
C SER A 227 -14.86 18.73 -4.69
N ILE A 228 -14.44 17.89 -3.74
CA ILE A 228 -13.53 18.28 -2.65
C ILE A 228 -12.15 18.62 -3.23
N GLY A 229 -11.65 17.76 -4.13
CA GLY A 229 -10.36 17.94 -4.79
C GLY A 229 -9.14 17.76 -3.87
N GLY A 230 -7.96 17.71 -4.48
CA GLY A 230 -6.68 17.66 -3.77
C GLY A 230 -6.51 16.45 -2.83
N GLY A 231 -5.51 16.52 -1.95
CA GLY A 231 -5.29 15.53 -0.90
C GLY A 231 -6.47 15.39 0.08
N ALA A 232 -7.25 16.47 0.30
CA ALA A 232 -8.41 16.46 1.19
C ALA A 232 -9.53 15.50 0.74
N SER A 233 -9.54 15.10 -0.54
CA SER A 233 -10.43 14.06 -1.06
C SER A 233 -10.04 12.64 -0.66
N GLN A 234 -8.77 12.40 -0.30
CA GLN A 234 -8.24 11.07 -0.05
C GLN A 234 -8.78 10.50 1.26
N ARG A 235 -9.11 9.21 1.24
CA ARG A 235 -9.44 8.45 2.44
C ARG A 235 -8.64 7.16 2.44
N TRP A 236 -8.30 6.71 3.63
CA TRP A 236 -7.82 5.36 3.84
C TRP A 236 -8.37 4.81 5.14
N TYR A 237 -8.48 3.48 5.21
CA TYR A 237 -9.00 2.73 6.34
C TYR A 237 -8.12 1.51 6.59
N THR A 238 -8.08 1.04 7.83
CA THR A 238 -7.54 -0.29 8.15
C THR A 238 -8.68 -1.25 8.41
N LEU A 239 -8.53 -2.49 7.94
CA LEU A 239 -9.47 -3.58 8.19
C LEU A 239 -8.90 -4.46 9.29
N GLN A 240 -9.59 -4.55 10.42
CA GLN A 240 -9.25 -5.49 11.47
C GLN A 240 -9.90 -6.83 11.14
N ILE A 241 -9.13 -7.67 10.47
CA ILE A 241 -9.59 -8.97 10.00
C ILE A 241 -9.38 -9.97 11.14
N PRO A 242 -10.44 -10.60 11.67
CA PRO A 242 -10.29 -11.61 12.71
C PRO A 242 -9.37 -12.72 12.22
N SER A 243 -8.44 -13.15 13.08
CA SER A 243 -7.47 -14.21 12.82
C SER A 243 -8.16 -15.55 12.54
N ALA A 244 -8.62 -15.75 11.31
CA ALA A 244 -9.19 -17.00 10.85
C ALA A 244 -8.78 -17.21 9.39
N ASN A 245 -8.20 -18.38 9.13
CA ASN A 245 -7.83 -18.95 7.84
C ASN A 245 -8.48 -18.24 6.65
N VAL A 246 -7.79 -17.23 6.09
CA VAL A 246 -8.15 -16.63 4.81
C VAL A 246 -8.27 -17.78 3.81
N GLY A 247 -9.35 -17.90 3.03
CA GLY A 247 -9.55 -19.09 2.20
C GLY A 247 -10.91 -19.10 1.51
N ASN A 248 -11.47 -20.28 1.27
CA ASN A 248 -12.75 -20.45 0.57
C ASN A 248 -13.97 -19.86 1.32
N ALA A 249 -13.92 -19.75 2.65
CA ALA A 249 -15.02 -19.18 3.42
C ALA A 249 -14.92 -17.65 3.49
N PRO A 250 -16.03 -16.92 3.30
CA PRO A 250 -16.05 -15.48 3.52
C PRO A 250 -15.65 -15.12 4.96
N LEU A 251 -14.74 -14.15 5.09
CA LEU A 251 -14.41 -13.52 6.35
C LEU A 251 -15.46 -12.44 6.63
N ASN A 252 -16.17 -12.55 7.76
CA ASN A 252 -17.27 -11.65 8.13
C ASN A 252 -16.91 -10.85 9.40
N ASN A 253 -17.71 -9.82 9.70
CA ASN A 253 -17.57 -8.99 10.89
C ASN A 253 -16.19 -8.32 11.02
N ILE A 254 -15.60 -7.96 9.89
CA ILE A 254 -14.31 -7.27 9.82
C ILE A 254 -14.53 -5.81 10.21
N GLY A 255 -13.84 -5.32 11.24
CA GLY A 255 -13.98 -3.92 11.64
C GLY A 255 -13.29 -2.98 10.65
N ILE A 256 -13.96 -1.90 10.24
CA ILE A 256 -13.36 -0.83 9.44
C ILE A 256 -12.95 0.29 10.38
N TYR A 257 -11.66 0.60 10.44
CA TYR A 257 -11.09 1.61 11.32
C TYR A 257 -10.54 2.79 10.53
N SER A 258 -10.73 4.00 11.06
CA SER A 258 -10.24 5.23 10.45
C SER A 258 -9.26 5.93 11.37
N ALA A 259 -7.98 5.98 11.01
CA ALA A 259 -7.01 6.72 11.81
C ALA A 259 -7.18 8.24 11.62
N GLN A 260 -7.14 9.01 12.69
CA GLN A 260 -7.33 10.46 12.68
C GLN A 260 -6.41 11.15 13.70
N GLY A 261 -6.13 12.45 13.52
CA GLY A 261 -5.33 13.25 14.44
C GLY A 261 -3.81 13.08 14.31
N GLY A 262 -3.36 12.21 13.40
CA GLY A 262 -1.94 12.04 13.10
C GLY A 262 -1.36 13.21 12.31
N VAL A 263 -0.04 13.32 12.38
CA VAL A 263 0.78 14.25 11.59
C VAL A 263 1.81 13.43 10.82
N PHE A 264 2.08 13.84 9.58
CA PHE A 264 3.06 13.20 8.72
C PHE A 264 4.39 12.98 9.45
N ASP A 265 4.84 11.72 9.47
CA ASP A 265 6.10 11.28 10.10
C ASP A 265 6.37 11.83 11.51
N ALA A 266 5.31 11.98 12.31
CA ALA A 266 5.41 12.45 13.68
C ALA A 266 4.72 11.49 14.68
N PRO A 267 5.20 11.45 15.93
CA PRO A 267 4.60 10.61 16.97
C PRO A 267 3.28 11.19 17.51
N GLY A 268 2.39 10.31 17.97
CA GLY A 268 1.25 10.66 18.82
C GLY A 268 0.06 11.28 18.09
N GLY A 269 -0.97 11.65 18.86
CA GLY A 269 -2.18 12.32 18.35
C GLY A 269 -3.17 11.42 17.62
N ILE A 270 -2.84 10.14 17.38
CA ILE A 270 -3.65 9.25 16.56
C ILE A 270 -4.73 8.56 17.38
N THR A 271 -5.97 8.66 16.89
CA THR A 271 -7.10 7.82 17.31
C THR A 271 -7.56 6.96 16.15
N THR A 272 -8.10 5.78 16.44
CA THR A 272 -8.59 4.82 15.44
C THR A 272 -10.03 4.40 15.76
N PRO A 273 -11.03 5.28 15.60
CA PRO A 273 -12.43 4.89 15.75
C PRO A 273 -12.83 3.78 14.77
N LEU A 274 -13.67 2.86 15.25
CA LEU A 274 -14.44 1.93 14.42
C LEU A 274 -15.52 2.72 13.69
N VAL A 275 -15.51 2.69 12.35
CA VAL A 275 -16.41 3.47 11.49
C VAL A 275 -17.32 2.62 10.61
N GLY A 276 -17.19 1.30 10.69
CA GLY A 276 -18.03 0.40 9.92
C GLY A 276 -17.64 -1.06 10.09
N THR A 277 -18.29 -1.91 9.31
CA THR A 277 -18.00 -3.34 9.20
C THR A 277 -17.88 -3.77 7.75
N ALA A 278 -17.14 -4.83 7.51
CA ALA A 278 -16.93 -5.42 6.20
C ALA A 278 -17.00 -6.96 6.23
N SER A 279 -17.14 -7.53 5.04
CA SER A 279 -16.87 -8.94 4.77
C SER A 279 -16.04 -9.08 3.51
N ILE A 280 -15.13 -10.05 3.47
CA ILE A 280 -14.27 -10.32 2.32
C ILE A 280 -14.42 -11.78 1.90
N ALA A 281 -14.55 -12.03 0.60
CA ALA A 281 -14.53 -13.37 0.03
C ALA A 281 -13.58 -13.41 -1.17
N PHE A 282 -12.59 -14.29 -1.14
CA PHE A 282 -11.76 -14.59 -2.31
C PHE A 282 -12.51 -15.60 -3.19
N ASN A 283 -12.77 -15.25 -4.44
CA ASN A 283 -13.40 -16.17 -5.41
C ASN A 283 -12.34 -17.06 -6.07
N ASN A 284 -11.15 -16.50 -6.28
CA ASN A 284 -9.94 -17.18 -6.72
C ASN A 284 -8.73 -16.29 -6.40
N CYS A 285 -7.54 -16.69 -6.83
CA CYS A 285 -6.32 -15.91 -6.60
C CYS A 285 -6.24 -14.55 -7.32
N ASN A 286 -7.19 -14.24 -8.20
CA ASN A 286 -7.22 -13.01 -9.00
C ASN A 286 -8.47 -12.15 -8.79
N SER A 287 -9.50 -12.66 -8.09
CA SER A 287 -10.73 -11.92 -7.84
C SER A 287 -11.24 -12.12 -6.42
N MET A 288 -11.70 -11.04 -5.81
CA MET A 288 -12.33 -11.05 -4.51
C MET A 288 -13.47 -10.04 -4.44
N VAL A 289 -14.34 -10.23 -3.47
CA VAL A 289 -15.46 -9.33 -3.18
C VAL A 289 -15.28 -8.76 -1.79
N LEU A 290 -15.40 -7.44 -1.67
CA LEU A 290 -15.48 -6.71 -0.41
C LEU A 290 -16.89 -6.15 -0.28
N ASN A 291 -17.65 -6.59 0.73
CA ASN A 291 -18.86 -5.90 1.15
C ASN A 291 -18.54 -5.00 2.33
N TYR A 292 -19.14 -3.81 2.37
CA TYR A 292 -18.91 -2.83 3.43
C TYR A 292 -20.22 -2.18 3.89
N SER A 293 -20.21 -1.72 5.14
CA SER A 293 -21.25 -0.88 5.71
C SER A 293 -20.62 0.09 6.72
N PHE A 294 -20.67 1.39 6.42
CA PHE A 294 -20.20 2.45 7.30
C PHE A 294 -21.33 2.94 8.20
N ASN A 295 -21.05 3.06 9.50
CA ASN A 295 -21.96 3.63 10.49
C ASN A 295 -21.46 4.95 11.08
N ALA A 296 -20.22 5.36 10.78
CA ALA A 296 -19.64 6.64 11.22
C ALA A 296 -18.59 7.17 10.20
N GLY A 297 -18.01 8.33 10.50
CA GLY A 297 -16.98 8.97 9.67
C GLY A 297 -17.53 9.61 8.39
N THR A 298 -16.65 10.02 7.47
CA THR A 298 -17.04 10.70 6.22
C THR A 298 -17.98 9.86 5.34
N ASN A 299 -17.90 8.54 5.42
CA ASN A 299 -18.68 7.60 4.62
C ASN A 299 -19.93 7.06 5.35
N ALA A 300 -20.31 7.63 6.51
CA ALA A 300 -21.43 7.14 7.30
C ALA A 300 -22.72 6.96 6.48
N GLY A 301 -23.41 5.82 6.68
CA GLY A 301 -24.63 5.48 5.96
C GLY A 301 -24.39 4.82 4.59
N LEU A 302 -23.16 4.80 4.08
CA LEU A 302 -22.83 4.10 2.84
C LEU A 302 -22.61 2.61 3.10
N SER A 303 -23.22 1.78 2.27
CA SER A 303 -22.98 0.34 2.22
C SER A 303 -22.99 -0.13 0.76
N GLY A 304 -22.35 -1.26 0.49
CA GLY A 304 -22.32 -1.82 -0.85
C GLY A 304 -21.29 -2.91 -1.04
N THR A 305 -21.09 -3.26 -2.31
CA THR A 305 -20.20 -4.32 -2.76
C THR A 305 -19.16 -3.74 -3.71
N ILE A 306 -17.90 -4.13 -3.51
CA ILE A 306 -16.77 -3.78 -4.37
C ILE A 306 -16.19 -5.08 -4.92
N ASN A 307 -16.20 -5.22 -6.24
CA ASN A 307 -15.52 -6.31 -6.93
C ASN A 307 -14.08 -5.91 -7.20
N LEU A 308 -13.13 -6.65 -6.65
CA LEU A 308 -11.72 -6.34 -6.68
C LEU A 308 -10.97 -7.39 -7.50
N GLN A 309 -9.99 -6.92 -8.27
CA GLN A 309 -9.08 -7.75 -9.05
C GLN A 309 -7.66 -7.56 -8.54
N ARG A 310 -6.84 -8.62 -8.55
CA ARG A 310 -5.41 -8.51 -8.27
C ARG A 310 -4.74 -7.57 -9.28
N ALA A 311 -3.87 -6.67 -8.81
CA ALA A 311 -3.17 -5.72 -9.67
C ALA A 311 -2.07 -6.35 -10.54
N GLY A 312 -1.40 -7.39 -10.03
CA GLY A 312 -0.41 -8.17 -10.76
C GLY A 312 -0.87 -9.59 -11.11
N PRO A 313 0.03 -10.41 -11.69
CA PRO A 313 -0.24 -11.79 -12.05
C PRO A 313 -0.50 -12.63 -10.81
N THR A 314 -1.17 -13.77 -11.00
CA THR A 314 -1.30 -14.77 -9.97
C THR A 314 0.08 -15.27 -9.54
N PRO A 315 0.45 -15.20 -8.25
CA PRO A 315 1.69 -15.79 -7.79
C PRO A 315 1.69 -17.30 -8.02
N THR A 316 2.82 -17.84 -8.49
CA THR A 316 3.01 -19.29 -8.66
C THR A 316 2.74 -20.03 -7.34
N GLY A 317 1.82 -21.00 -7.38
CA GLY A 317 1.44 -21.80 -6.20
C GLY A 317 0.26 -21.24 -5.40
N CYS A 318 -0.33 -20.10 -5.80
CA CYS A 318 -1.51 -19.58 -5.12
C CYS A 318 -2.70 -20.55 -5.22
N SER A 319 -3.40 -20.76 -4.09
CA SER A 319 -4.61 -21.61 -4.01
C SER A 319 -5.56 -21.18 -2.87
N LEU A 320 -6.86 -21.46 -3.04
CA LEU A 320 -7.93 -21.19 -2.05
C LEU A 320 -8.31 -22.39 -1.16
#